data_AF-A0AAV1SCA3-F1
#
_entry.id   AF-A0AAV1SCA3-F1
#
_cell.length_a   1.000
_cell.length_b   1.000
_cell.length_c   1.000
_cell.angle_alpha   90.00
_cell.angle_beta   90.00
_cell.angle_gamma   90.00
#
_symmetry.space_group_name_H-M   'P 1'
#
loop_
_entity.id
_entity.type
_entity.pdbx_description
1 polymer ?
#
loop_
_entity_poly.entity_id
_entity_poly.type
_entity_poly.pdbx_seq_one_letter_code
_entity_poly.pdbx_strand_id
1 'polypeptide(L)'
;MTALAAKATVLTGGKDEVYVAATPLRATKGPAQLLMSTTYSLNLWDLQHFMVIIKPNSPPPQNSQAIVFDFQPKDPENIYTALAVLSGGAVPGVVLVRNLSKLPRSKCWFVGSSKSDAVDVATKFNSNWRMDLRVGHHDCRDYTNGLVELLIGEKQVLERLRRDTGSRG
;
A
#
# COMPACT_ATOMS: atom_id res chain seq x y z
N MET A 1 -13.89 -55.81 -6.16
CA MET A 1 -12.90 -54.73 -5.98
C MET A 1 -13.53 -53.45 -6.48
N THR A 2 -14.19 -52.69 -5.60
CA THR A 2 -14.95 -51.50 -5.97
C THR A 2 -14.08 -50.27 -5.68
N ALA A 3 -13.60 -49.61 -6.72
CA ALA A 3 -12.82 -48.38 -6.58
C ALA A 3 -13.77 -47.21 -6.32
N LEU A 4 -13.67 -46.61 -5.13
CA LEU A 4 -14.37 -45.38 -4.79
C LEU A 4 -13.61 -44.21 -5.43
N ALA A 5 -14.16 -43.64 -6.51
CA ALA A 5 -13.62 -42.42 -7.11
C ALA A 5 -13.86 -41.24 -6.16
N ALA A 6 -12.79 -40.75 -5.52
CA ALA A 6 -12.83 -39.52 -4.75
C ALA A 6 -13.08 -38.35 -5.72
N LYS A 7 -14.25 -37.73 -5.62
CA LYS A 7 -14.53 -36.43 -6.23
C LYS A 7 -13.55 -35.42 -5.63
N ALA A 8 -12.62 -34.93 -6.44
CA ALA A 8 -11.83 -33.76 -6.11
C ALA A 8 -12.79 -32.58 -5.96
N THR A 9 -13.06 -32.18 -4.73
CA THR A 9 -13.70 -30.91 -4.43
C THR A 9 -12.75 -29.84 -4.96
N VAL A 10 -13.15 -29.13 -6.02
CA VAL A 10 -12.50 -27.87 -6.40
C VAL A 10 -12.68 -26.96 -5.19
N LEU A 11 -11.64 -26.86 -4.35
CA LEU A 11 -11.51 -25.78 -3.40
C LEU A 11 -11.55 -24.52 -4.25
N THR A 12 -12.67 -23.82 -4.25
CA THR A 12 -12.68 -22.41 -4.64
C THR A 12 -11.78 -21.71 -3.63
N GLY A 13 -10.48 -21.69 -3.94
CA GLY A 13 -9.49 -20.98 -3.14
C GLY A 13 -10.02 -19.56 -2.94
N GLY A 14 -10.00 -19.09 -1.69
CA GLY A 14 -10.47 -17.75 -1.39
C GLY A 14 -9.75 -16.73 -2.26
N LYS A 15 -10.39 -15.58 -2.49
CA LYS A 15 -9.81 -14.47 -3.26
C LYS A 15 -8.81 -13.68 -2.41
N ASP A 16 -7.64 -13.34 -2.94
CA ASP A 16 -6.65 -12.55 -2.19
C ASP A 16 -7.27 -11.27 -1.63
N GLU A 17 -7.05 -11.00 -0.35
CA GLU A 17 -7.57 -9.84 0.35
C GLU A 17 -6.66 -8.64 0.10
N VAL A 18 -7.26 -7.49 -0.20
CA VAL A 18 -6.55 -6.23 -0.47
C VAL A 18 -6.88 -5.24 0.64
N TYR A 19 -5.83 -4.66 1.21
CA TYR A 19 -5.89 -3.64 2.24
C TYR A 19 -5.12 -2.40 1.78
N VAL A 20 -5.55 -1.25 2.28
CA VAL A 20 -4.75 -0.02 2.24
C VAL A 20 -4.27 0.26 3.66
N ALA A 21 -2.98 0.55 3.81
CA ALA A 21 -2.41 0.97 5.07
C ALA A 21 -1.80 2.36 4.96
N ALA A 22 -1.75 3.08 6.09
CA ALA A 22 -1.15 4.39 6.17
C ALA A 22 -0.17 4.51 7.34
N THR A 23 0.98 5.12 7.07
CA THR A 23 1.98 5.51 8.08
C THR A 23 2.16 7.03 8.05
N PRO A 24 2.46 7.69 9.18
CA PRO A 24 2.95 9.06 9.13
C PRO A 24 4.20 9.16 8.24
N LEU A 25 4.35 10.28 7.55
CA LEU A 25 5.60 10.64 6.89
C LEU A 25 6.73 10.74 7.93
N ARG A 26 7.85 10.07 7.67
CA ARG A 26 9.05 10.18 8.50
C ARG A 26 9.88 11.37 8.04
N ALA A 27 10.18 12.31 8.93
CA ALA A 27 11.15 13.36 8.65
C ALA A 27 12.59 12.90 8.92
N THR A 28 13.54 13.61 8.32
CA THR A 28 14.97 13.52 8.63
C THR A 28 15.20 13.66 10.14
N LYS A 29 16.10 12.87 10.72
CA LYS A 29 16.47 12.95 12.14
C LYS A 29 16.84 14.40 12.50
N GLY A 30 16.27 14.95 13.57
CA GLY A 30 16.50 16.34 14.02
C GLY A 30 15.22 17.11 14.40
N PRO A 31 15.26 18.45 14.49
CA PRO A 31 14.11 19.27 14.91
C PRO A 31 12.85 19.09 14.05
N ALA A 32 13.02 18.77 12.76
CA ALA A 32 11.91 18.44 11.86
C ALA A 32 11.13 17.18 12.28
N GLN A 33 11.79 16.23 12.96
CA GLN A 33 11.13 15.05 13.53
C GLN A 33 10.16 15.41 14.66
N LEU A 34 10.47 16.44 15.45
CA LEU A 34 9.57 16.93 16.52
C LEU A 34 8.28 17.52 15.92
N LEU A 35 8.40 18.28 14.84
CA LEU A 35 7.22 18.81 14.11
C LEU A 35 6.39 17.69 13.47
N MET A 36 7.02 16.65 12.94
CA MET A 36 6.27 15.48 12.44
C MET A 36 5.68 14.62 13.55
N SER A 37 6.25 14.63 14.76
CA SER A 37 5.69 13.90 15.90
C SER A 37 4.38 14.52 16.41
N THR A 38 4.18 15.83 16.25
CA THR A 38 2.90 16.48 16.59
C THR A 38 1.85 16.23 15.50
N THR A 39 2.24 16.21 14.22
CA THR A 39 1.32 15.85 13.13
C THR A 39 0.87 14.39 13.20
N TYR A 40 1.71 13.49 13.73
CA TYR A 40 1.34 12.12 14.09
C TYR A 40 0.16 12.09 15.09
N SER A 41 0.20 12.94 16.13
CA SER A 41 -0.90 13.07 17.11
C SER A 41 -2.17 13.69 16.50
N LEU A 42 -2.01 14.56 15.50
CA LEU A 42 -3.12 15.27 14.85
C LEU A 42 -3.81 14.48 13.73
N ASN A 43 -3.33 13.27 13.40
CA ASN A 43 -3.90 12.40 12.37
C ASN A 43 -4.20 13.09 11.02
N LEU A 44 -3.35 14.04 10.60
CA LEU A 44 -3.58 14.82 9.39
C LEU A 44 -3.48 13.90 8.16
N TRP A 45 -4.62 13.64 7.51
CA TRP A 45 -4.75 12.78 6.32
C TRP A 45 -3.75 13.17 5.22
N ASP A 46 -3.58 14.47 5.02
CA ASP A 46 -2.72 15.04 3.98
C ASP A 46 -1.21 14.86 4.26
N LEU A 47 -0.84 14.35 5.45
CA LEU A 47 0.55 14.02 5.82
C LEU A 47 0.78 12.51 6.01
N GLN A 48 -0.15 11.69 5.53
CA GLN A 48 -0.01 10.24 5.55
C GLN A 48 0.63 9.72 4.26
N HIS A 49 1.50 8.74 4.44
CA HIS A 49 2.06 7.90 3.40
C HIS A 49 1.23 6.63 3.27
N PHE A 50 0.74 6.34 2.07
CA PHE A 50 -0.15 5.21 1.81
C PHE A 50 0.57 4.07 1.10
N MET A 51 0.17 2.84 1.40
CA MET A 51 0.68 1.62 0.78
C MET A 51 -0.42 0.58 0.64
N VAL A 52 -0.26 -0.36 -0.28
CA VAL A 52 -1.18 -1.47 -0.51
C VAL A 52 -0.63 -2.72 0.16
N ILE A 53 -1.50 -3.48 0.83
CA ILE A 53 -1.15 -4.76 1.42
C ILE A 53 -2.04 -5.84 0.82
N ILE A 54 -1.43 -6.88 0.28
CA ILE A 54 -2.10 -8.04 -0.26
C ILE A 54 -1.90 -9.18 0.74
N LYS A 55 -2.99 -9.77 1.21
CA LYS A 55 -2.99 -10.99 2.01
C LYS A 55 -3.46 -12.14 1.12
N PRO A 56 -2.52 -12.97 0.63
CA PRO A 56 -2.86 -14.09 -0.24
C PRO A 56 -3.74 -15.09 0.49
N ASN A 57 -4.69 -15.70 -0.22
CA ASN A 57 -5.59 -16.67 0.40
C ASN A 57 -5.01 -18.09 0.50
N SER A 58 -3.88 -18.34 -0.17
CA SER A 58 -3.06 -19.53 0.03
C SER A 58 -1.79 -19.15 0.81
N PRO A 59 -1.44 -19.89 1.88
CA PRO A 59 -0.30 -19.53 2.72
C PRO A 59 1.00 -19.57 1.89
N PRO A 60 1.83 -18.51 1.93
CA PRO A 60 3.18 -18.54 1.37
C PRO A 60 4.04 -19.62 2.06
N PRO A 61 5.09 -20.12 1.42
CA PRO A 61 6.12 -20.89 2.11
C PRO A 61 6.78 -20.02 3.19
N GLN A 62 6.58 -20.38 4.46
CA GLN A 62 7.22 -19.85 5.67
C GLN A 62 6.93 -18.38 6.06
N ASN A 63 6.29 -18.22 7.23
CA ASN A 63 6.27 -17.04 8.12
C ASN A 63 5.82 -15.66 7.59
N SER A 64 5.38 -15.55 6.33
CA SER A 64 4.72 -14.34 5.82
C SER A 64 3.21 -14.55 5.69
N GLN A 65 2.44 -13.56 6.16
CA GLN A 65 0.97 -13.55 6.07
C GLN A 65 0.45 -12.52 5.06
N ALA A 66 1.27 -11.55 4.65
CA ALA A 66 0.89 -10.51 3.71
C ALA A 66 2.11 -9.88 3.02
N ILE A 67 1.89 -9.25 1.87
CA ILE A 67 2.91 -8.58 1.05
C ILE A 67 2.52 -7.11 0.90
N VAL A 68 3.47 -6.21 1.17
CA VAL A 68 3.30 -4.75 1.07
C VAL A 68 3.88 -4.27 -0.25
N PHE A 69 3.14 -3.42 -0.92
CA PHE A 69 3.47 -2.72 -2.15
C PHE A 69 3.46 -1.22 -1.86
N ASP A 70 4.58 -0.56 -2.12
CA ASP A 70 4.87 0.79 -1.60
C ASP A 70 5.65 1.60 -2.63
N PHE A 71 5.36 2.90 -2.76
CA PHE A 71 6.08 3.82 -3.65
C PHE A 71 6.51 5.07 -2.87
N GLN A 72 7.81 5.29 -2.77
CA GLN A 72 8.40 6.36 -1.95
C GLN A 72 9.63 6.96 -2.62
N PRO A 73 10.16 8.11 -2.13
CA PRO A 73 11.45 8.61 -2.59
C PRO A 73 12.54 7.56 -2.38
N LYS A 74 13.51 7.48 -3.31
CA LYS A 74 14.63 6.53 -3.21
C LYS A 74 15.47 6.78 -1.95
N ASP A 75 15.62 8.05 -1.57
CA ASP A 75 16.36 8.48 -0.39
C ASP A 75 15.55 9.52 0.40
N PRO A 76 14.55 9.08 1.19
CA PRO A 76 13.62 9.97 1.87
C PRO A 76 14.24 10.73 3.05
N GLU A 77 15.40 10.29 3.56
CA GLU A 77 16.11 10.95 4.66
C GLU A 77 17.12 12.02 4.18
N ASN A 78 17.31 12.14 2.86
CA ASN A 78 18.23 13.11 2.28
C ASN A 78 17.60 14.50 2.18
N ILE A 79 18.31 15.48 2.73
CA ILE A 79 17.86 16.87 2.77
C ILE A 79 17.64 17.49 1.39
N TYR A 80 18.44 17.10 0.38
CA TYR A 80 18.27 17.58 -0.99
C TYR A 80 17.02 16.98 -1.64
N THR A 81 16.71 15.71 -1.36
CA THR A 81 15.44 15.09 -1.76
C THR A 81 14.27 15.86 -1.15
N ALA A 82 14.33 16.15 0.16
CA ALA A 82 13.29 16.88 0.87
C ALA A 82 13.11 18.30 0.30
N LEU A 83 14.20 19.04 0.06
CA LEU A 83 14.14 20.38 -0.52
C LEU A 83 13.55 20.38 -1.94
N ALA A 84 13.96 19.42 -2.78
CA ALA A 84 13.43 19.29 -4.13
C ALA A 84 11.92 19.00 -4.12
N VAL A 85 11.47 18.09 -3.25
CA VAL A 85 10.04 17.79 -3.06
C VAL A 85 9.27 19.02 -2.59
N LEU A 86 9.76 19.73 -1.57
CA LEU A 86 9.11 20.96 -1.05
C LEU A 86 9.06 22.08 -2.09
N SER A 87 10.01 22.11 -3.02
CA SER A 87 10.04 23.05 -4.14
C SER A 87 9.14 22.62 -5.31
N GLY A 88 8.38 21.52 -5.17
CA GLY A 88 7.49 20.98 -6.21
C GLY A 88 8.20 20.22 -7.34
N GLY A 89 9.50 19.96 -7.18
CA GLY A 89 10.33 19.23 -8.13
C GLY A 89 10.07 17.72 -8.11
N ALA A 90 10.40 17.06 -9.22
CA ALA A 90 10.42 15.61 -9.30
C ALA A 90 11.72 15.06 -8.68
N VAL A 91 11.63 13.93 -7.99
CA VAL A 91 12.77 13.23 -7.39
C VAL A 91 12.77 11.75 -7.79
N PRO A 92 13.92 11.07 -7.74
CA PRO A 92 13.97 9.63 -7.93
C PRO A 92 13.10 8.91 -6.89
N GLY A 93 12.10 8.17 -7.37
CA GLY A 93 11.26 7.26 -6.60
C GLY A 93 11.77 5.83 -6.64
N VAL A 94 11.17 4.99 -5.80
CA VAL A 94 11.38 3.54 -5.79
C VAL A 94 10.09 2.85 -5.41
N VAL A 95 9.76 1.77 -6.12
CA VAL A 95 8.70 0.83 -5.71
C VAL A 95 9.33 -0.27 -4.88
N LEU A 96 8.79 -0.49 -3.68
CA LEU A 96 9.25 -1.50 -2.74
C LEU A 96 8.19 -2.60 -2.56
N VAL A 97 8.66 -3.84 -2.49
CA VAL A 97 7.86 -5.01 -2.15
C VAL A 97 8.44 -5.63 -0.88
N ARG A 98 7.63 -5.80 0.16
CA ARG A 98 8.09 -6.28 1.48
C ARG A 98 7.13 -7.32 2.04
N ASN A 99 7.68 -8.39 2.63
CA ASN A 99 6.89 -9.40 3.33
C ASN A 99 6.56 -8.94 4.76
N LEU A 100 5.31 -9.13 5.18
CA LEU A 100 4.84 -8.94 6.54
C LEU A 100 4.49 -10.28 7.18
N SER A 101 4.85 -10.42 8.45
CA SER A 101 4.42 -11.55 9.28
C SER A 101 3.00 -11.38 9.81
N LYS A 102 2.50 -10.13 9.91
CA LYS A 102 1.14 -9.77 10.38
C LYS A 102 0.70 -8.45 9.76
N LEU A 103 -0.61 -8.24 9.64
CA LEU A 103 -1.19 -6.95 9.22
C LEU A 103 -0.96 -5.85 10.27
N PRO A 104 -0.83 -4.57 9.86
CA PRO A 104 -0.78 -3.44 10.80
C PRO A 104 -2.04 -3.37 11.67
N ARG A 105 -1.86 -3.05 12.96
CA ARG A 105 -2.97 -3.00 13.94
C ARG A 105 -3.80 -1.73 13.85
N SER A 106 -3.27 -0.67 13.25
CA SER A 106 -3.90 0.64 13.13
C SER A 106 -3.70 1.18 11.72
N LYS A 107 -4.59 2.10 11.31
CA LYS A 107 -4.58 2.73 9.98
C LYS A 107 -4.40 1.73 8.84
N CYS A 108 -5.09 0.60 8.94
CA CYS A 108 -5.13 -0.47 7.95
C CYS A 108 -6.58 -0.81 7.69
N TRP A 109 -7.02 -0.64 6.46
CA TRP A 109 -8.41 -0.78 6.06
C TRP A 109 -8.52 -1.88 5.00
N PHE A 110 -9.42 -2.82 5.22
CA PHE A 110 -9.82 -3.76 4.17
C PHE A 110 -10.58 -2.99 3.10
N VAL A 111 -10.16 -3.12 1.84
CA VAL A 111 -10.78 -2.40 0.72
C VAL A 111 -11.49 -3.31 -0.27
N GLY A 112 -11.14 -4.60 -0.31
CA GLY A 112 -11.83 -5.59 -1.13
C GLY A 112 -11.03 -6.86 -1.34
N SER A 113 -11.52 -7.74 -2.21
CA SER A 113 -10.83 -8.98 -2.61
C SER A 113 -10.59 -8.98 -4.11
N SER A 114 -9.39 -9.37 -4.51
CA SER A 114 -8.99 -9.46 -5.91
C SER A 114 -9.76 -10.55 -6.65
N LYS A 115 -10.05 -10.32 -7.94
CA LYS A 115 -10.69 -11.33 -8.80
C LYS A 115 -9.68 -12.29 -9.44
N SER A 116 -8.39 -11.95 -9.41
CA SER A 116 -7.27 -12.69 -9.97
C SER A 116 -6.15 -12.83 -8.93
N ASP A 117 -5.05 -13.49 -9.29
CA ASP A 117 -3.82 -13.49 -8.50
C ASP A 117 -3.39 -12.03 -8.26
N ALA A 118 -3.55 -11.55 -7.03
CA ALA A 118 -3.32 -10.15 -6.70
C ALA A 118 -1.82 -9.82 -6.74
N VAL A 119 -0.98 -10.79 -6.40
CA VAL A 119 0.47 -10.62 -6.31
C VAL A 119 1.08 -10.50 -7.70
N ASP A 120 0.66 -11.34 -8.65
CA ASP A 120 1.09 -11.25 -10.06
C ASP A 120 0.67 -9.91 -10.67
N VAL A 121 -0.60 -9.52 -10.49
CA VAL A 121 -1.12 -8.23 -10.98
C VAL A 121 -0.33 -7.06 -10.41
N ALA A 122 -0.05 -7.05 -9.10
CA ALA A 122 0.73 -6.00 -8.46
C ALA A 122 2.18 -5.98 -8.94
N THR A 123 2.79 -7.14 -9.17
CA THR A 123 4.16 -7.25 -9.69
C THR A 123 4.26 -6.67 -11.11
N LYS A 124 3.28 -6.98 -11.97
CA LYS A 124 3.20 -6.42 -13.32
C LYS A 124 2.88 -4.92 -13.31
N PHE A 125 2.07 -4.46 -12.36
CA PHE A 125 1.84 -3.02 -12.17
C PHE A 125 3.15 -2.30 -11.84
N ASN A 126 3.93 -2.83 -10.90
CA ASN A 126 5.21 -2.27 -10.48
C ASN A 126 6.22 -2.15 -11.63
N SER A 127 6.30 -3.15 -12.51
CA SER A 127 7.26 -3.13 -13.63
C SER A 127 6.96 -2.02 -14.65
N ASN A 128 5.72 -1.51 -14.68
CA ASN A 128 5.30 -0.45 -15.58
C ASN A 128 5.18 0.91 -14.87
N TRP A 129 5.39 0.98 -13.55
CA TRP A 129 5.25 2.21 -12.80
C TRP A 129 6.45 3.14 -13.05
N ARG A 130 6.15 4.40 -13.39
CA ARG A 130 7.17 5.43 -13.58
C ARG A 130 7.82 5.81 -12.25
N MET A 131 9.14 6.01 -12.26
CA MET A 131 9.92 6.25 -11.04
C MET A 131 10.25 7.73 -10.82
N ASP A 132 9.73 8.66 -11.62
CA ASP A 132 9.83 10.10 -11.37
C ASP A 132 8.75 10.53 -10.37
N LEU A 133 9.06 10.41 -9.08
CA LEU A 133 8.14 10.75 -7.99
C LEU A 133 7.93 12.26 -7.93
N ARG A 134 6.67 12.68 -7.87
CA ARG A 134 6.29 14.09 -7.68
C ARG A 134 5.09 14.19 -6.75
N VAL A 135 5.29 14.81 -5.59
CA VAL A 135 4.23 14.96 -4.58
C VAL A 135 3.05 15.74 -5.15
N GLY A 136 1.84 15.20 -4.96
CA GLY A 136 0.57 15.73 -5.45
C GLY A 136 0.25 15.42 -6.91
N HIS A 137 1.11 14.69 -7.63
CA HIS A 137 0.93 14.41 -9.06
C HIS A 137 1.27 12.98 -9.48
N HIS A 138 2.30 12.38 -8.88
CA HIS A 138 2.75 11.01 -9.11
C HIS A 138 3.47 10.53 -7.86
N ASP A 139 2.70 10.28 -6.80
CA ASP A 139 3.22 9.88 -5.49
C ASP A 139 2.57 8.60 -4.93
N CYS A 140 2.78 8.32 -3.64
CA CYS A 140 2.24 7.14 -2.97
C CYS A 140 0.72 7.01 -3.07
N ARG A 141 -0.01 8.13 -3.21
CA ARG A 141 -1.48 8.16 -3.32
C ARG A 141 -1.93 7.72 -4.69
N ASP A 142 -1.30 8.25 -5.74
CA ASP A 142 -1.56 7.86 -7.12
C ASP A 142 -1.23 6.39 -7.33
N TYR A 143 -0.08 5.94 -6.79
CA TYR A 143 0.31 4.54 -6.79
C TYR A 143 -0.73 3.66 -6.09
N THR A 144 -1.16 4.04 -4.88
CA THR A 144 -2.15 3.28 -4.11
C THR A 144 -3.50 3.21 -4.83
N ASN A 145 -4.01 4.35 -5.31
CA ASN A 145 -5.27 4.40 -6.05
C ASN A 145 -5.20 3.56 -7.34
N GLY A 146 -4.13 3.69 -8.13
CA GLY A 146 -3.96 2.95 -9.38
C GLY A 146 -3.86 1.44 -9.18
N LEU A 147 -3.11 1.01 -8.16
CA LEU A 147 -2.99 -0.41 -7.85
C LEU A 147 -4.32 -1.00 -7.34
N VAL A 148 -5.03 -0.28 -6.47
CA VAL A 148 -6.34 -0.73 -5.97
C VAL A 148 -7.39 -0.76 -7.09
N GLU A 149 -7.40 0.24 -7.99
CA GLU A 149 -8.27 0.22 -9.16
C GLU A 149 -8.02 -1.02 -10.02
N LEU A 150 -6.76 -1.41 -10.23
CA LEU A 150 -6.43 -2.60 -11.00
C LEU A 150 -6.84 -3.90 -10.30
N LEU A 151 -6.65 -3.99 -8.98
CA LEU A 151 -6.90 -5.21 -8.21
C LEU A 151 -8.39 -5.50 -7.98
N ILE A 152 -9.17 -4.46 -7.65
CA ILE A 152 -10.57 -4.63 -7.22
C ILE A 152 -11.57 -3.80 -8.03
N GLY A 153 -11.12 -2.97 -8.97
CA GLY A 153 -11.97 -2.12 -9.81
C GLY A 153 -12.47 -0.85 -9.14
N GLU A 154 -12.00 -0.53 -7.93
CA GLU A 154 -12.43 0.64 -7.18
C GLU A 154 -11.51 1.84 -7.47
N LYS A 155 -12.09 2.93 -7.98
CA LYS A 155 -11.39 4.19 -8.21
C LYS A 155 -11.41 5.06 -6.96
N GLN A 156 -10.35 5.85 -6.76
CA GLN A 156 -10.27 6.85 -5.69
C GLN A 156 -10.53 6.28 -4.29
N VAL A 157 -9.98 5.09 -4.01
CA VAL A 157 -10.16 4.40 -2.72
C VAL A 157 -9.76 5.29 -1.54
N LEU A 158 -8.74 6.13 -1.70
CA LEU A 158 -8.28 7.04 -0.65
C LEU A 158 -9.32 8.13 -0.33
N GLU A 159 -10.06 8.64 -1.33
CA GLU A 159 -11.13 9.61 -1.08
C GLU A 159 -12.32 8.98 -0.35
N ARG A 160 -12.66 7.73 -0.67
CA ARG A 160 -13.64 6.96 0.10
C ARG A 160 -13.19 6.80 1.55
N LEU A 161 -11.97 6.32 1.78
CA LEU A 161 -11.43 6.11 3.13
C LEU A 161 -11.36 7.42 3.94
N ARG A 162 -11.03 8.56 3.29
CA ARG A 162 -11.06 9.88 3.92
C ARG A 162 -12.47 10.26 4.40
N ARG A 163 -13.50 10.01 3.58
CA ARG A 163 -14.90 10.26 3.96
C ARG A 163 -15.34 9.37 5.11
N ASP A 164 -15.06 8.07 5.03
CA ASP A 164 -15.46 7.09 6.06
C ASP A 164 -14.80 7.36 7.42
N THR A 165 -13.57 7.90 7.40
CA THR A 165 -12.86 8.31 8.63
C THR A 165 -13.35 9.65 9.18
N GLY A 166 -13.79 10.58 8.32
CA GLY A 166 -14.39 11.85 8.73
C GLY A 166 -15.82 11.73 9.25
N SER A 167 -16.61 10.75 8.77
CA SER A 167 -17.99 10.52 9.22
C SER A 167 -18.11 9.80 10.58
N ARG A 168 -16.98 9.40 11.18
CA ARG A 168 -16.91 8.75 12.50
C ARG A 168 -16.39 9.70 13.61
N GLY A 169 -16.19 10.98 13.28
CA GLY A 169 -15.77 12.03 14.20
C GLY A 169 -16.93 12.78 14.84
#